data_AF-A0A838W845-F1
#
_entry.id   AF-A0A838W845-F1
#
_cell.length_a   1.000
_cell.length_b   1.000
_cell.length_c   1.000
_cell.angle_alpha   90.00
_cell.angle_beta   90.00
_cell.angle_gamma   90.00
#
_symmetry.space_group_name_H-M   'P 1'
#
loop_
_entity.id
_entity.type
_entity.pdbx_description
1 polymer ?
#
loop_
_entity_poly.entity_id
_entity_poly.type
_entity_poly.pdbx_seq_one_letter_code
_entity_poly.pdbx_strand_id
1 'polypeptide(L)'
;MPTQLALGHFDSAGETIQRIVPESKVVKAFNTVGSSHFVHPDFPNGEPPTMFICGSDLESKKIVTDNVLGKFGWETIDIGGGGVTAFRAFGVFVDYILF
;
A
#
# COMPACT_ATOMS: atom_id res chain seq x y z
N MET A 1 19.40 -13.47 -4.96
CA MET A 1 19.47 -12.03 -4.64
C MET A 1 18.13 -11.41 -5.02
N PRO A 2 17.49 -10.59 -4.16
CA PRO A 2 16.25 -9.90 -4.53
C PRO A 2 16.54 -8.89 -5.65
N THR A 3 15.55 -8.68 -6.52
CA THR A 3 15.67 -7.84 -7.72
C THR A 3 15.90 -6.36 -7.37
N GLN A 4 16.80 -5.72 -8.11
CA GLN A 4 17.26 -4.35 -7.87
C GLN A 4 16.85 -3.46 -9.06
N LEU A 5 16.19 -2.34 -8.78
CA LEU A 5 15.74 -1.38 -9.80
C LEU A 5 16.90 -0.47 -10.26
N ALA A 6 16.91 -0.11 -11.54
CA ALA A 6 18.08 0.48 -12.22
C ALA A 6 18.48 1.90 -11.77
N LEU A 7 17.59 2.67 -11.13
CA LEU A 7 17.86 4.04 -10.70
C LEU A 7 17.32 4.32 -9.28
N GLY A 8 18.19 4.19 -8.27
CA GLY A 8 17.98 4.69 -6.89
C GLY A 8 16.94 3.95 -6.03
N HIS A 9 17.27 2.81 -5.40
CA HIS A 9 16.29 2.04 -4.61
C HIS A 9 16.89 1.23 -3.43
N PHE A 10 17.63 1.87 -2.51
CA PHE A 10 18.01 1.22 -1.24
C PHE A 10 17.04 1.48 -0.09
N ASP A 11 16.07 2.38 -0.26
CA ASP A 11 15.15 2.79 0.79
C ASP A 11 13.83 3.30 0.19
N SER A 12 12.79 3.38 1.00
CA SER A 12 11.48 3.95 0.62
C SER A 12 10.83 4.65 1.82
N ALA A 13 9.82 5.48 1.54
CA ALA A 13 9.10 6.20 2.59
C ALA A 13 8.44 5.25 3.59
N GLY A 14 7.83 4.16 3.12
CA GLY A 14 7.24 3.14 4.00
C GLY A 14 8.29 2.45 4.88
N GLU A 15 9.48 2.17 4.35
CA GLU A 15 10.60 1.64 5.15
C GLU A 15 11.10 2.65 6.18
N THR A 16 11.17 3.94 5.81
CA THR A 16 11.57 5.01 6.72
C THR A 16 10.57 5.16 7.87
N ILE A 17 9.27 5.18 7.56
CA ILE A 17 8.21 5.27 8.57
C ILE A 17 8.25 4.05 9.48
N GLN A 18 8.36 2.84 8.94
CA GLN A 18 8.44 1.63 9.75
C GLN A 18 9.65 1.62 10.69
N ARG A 19 10.77 2.25 10.32
CA ARG A 19 11.92 2.42 11.22
C ARG A 19 11.71 3.50 12.29
N ILE A 20 10.96 4.56 11.98
CA ILE A 20 10.63 5.63 12.94
C ILE A 20 9.61 5.12 13.97
N VAL A 21 8.66 4.28 13.55
CA VAL A 21 7.64 3.66 14.41
C VAL A 21 7.73 2.13 14.35
N PRO A 22 8.77 1.52 14.96
CA PRO A 22 9.05 0.08 14.83
C PRO A 22 7.96 -0.81 15.45
N GLU A 23 7.16 -0.28 16.38
CA GLU A 23 6.06 -1.00 17.01
C GLU A 23 4.75 -0.91 16.20
N SER A 24 4.65 0.03 15.26
CA SER A 24 3.46 0.16 14.41
C SER A 24 3.52 -0.75 13.21
N LYS A 25 2.36 -1.12 12.67
CA LYS A 25 2.27 -2.01 11.51
C LYS A 25 1.92 -1.19 10.27
N VAL A 26 2.94 -0.88 9.46
CA VAL A 26 2.79 -0.01 8.29
C VAL A 26 2.24 -0.79 7.10
N VAL A 27 1.14 -0.29 6.52
CA VAL A 27 0.56 -0.79 5.27
C VAL A 27 0.44 0.34 4.27
N LYS A 28 0.93 0.11 3.06
CA LYS A 28 0.87 1.08 1.97
C LYS A 28 -0.31 0.79 1.04
N ALA A 29 -1.05 1.84 0.67
CA ALA A 29 -2.19 1.81 -0.24
C ALA A 29 -2.36 3.19 -0.94
N PHE A 30 -3.20 3.31 -1.97
CA PHE A 30 -3.60 4.58 -2.61
C PHE A 30 -2.51 5.42 -3.31
N ASN A 31 -1.27 4.96 -3.42
CA ASN A 31 -0.20 5.77 -4.03
C ASN A 31 -0.33 5.89 -5.56
N THR A 32 -1.22 5.13 -6.19
CA THR A 32 -1.39 5.09 -7.65
C THR A 32 -2.59 5.92 -8.15
N VAL A 33 -3.33 6.56 -7.26
CA VAL A 33 -4.61 7.21 -7.59
C VAL A 33 -4.68 8.63 -7.02
N GLY A 34 -5.38 9.52 -7.71
CA GLY A 34 -5.63 10.88 -7.21
C GLY A 34 -6.61 10.88 -6.04
N SER A 35 -6.49 11.87 -5.15
CA SER A 35 -7.32 11.99 -3.93
C SER A 35 -8.82 12.02 -4.20
N SER A 36 -9.23 12.57 -5.35
CA SER A 36 -10.63 12.61 -5.81
C SER A 36 -11.26 11.23 -5.99
N HIS A 37 -10.45 10.18 -6.13
CA HIS A 37 -10.92 8.83 -6.40
C HIS A 37 -10.85 7.92 -5.17
N PHE A 38 -10.39 8.40 -4.01
CA PHE A 38 -10.14 7.52 -2.86
C PHE A 38 -11.39 6.79 -2.35
N VAL A 39 -12.56 7.43 -2.42
CA VAL A 39 -13.82 6.91 -1.89
C VAL A 39 -14.80 6.77 -3.03
N HIS A 40 -15.32 5.56 -3.22
CA HIS A 40 -16.24 5.21 -4.30
C HIS A 40 -15.74 5.68 -5.67
N PRO A 41 -14.59 5.16 -6.13
CA PRO A 41 -14.03 5.55 -7.42
C PRO A 41 -15.00 5.23 -8.57
N ASP A 42 -15.35 6.26 -9.34
CA ASP A 42 -16.19 6.15 -10.52
C ASP A 42 -15.30 6.15 -11.78
N PHE A 43 -14.96 4.95 -12.25
CA PHE A 43 -14.19 4.74 -13.48
C PHE A 43 -15.10 4.27 -14.62
N PRO A 44 -14.75 4.53 -15.90
CA PRO A 44 -15.65 4.41 -17.06
C PRO A 44 -16.30 3.04 -17.31
N ASN A 45 -15.88 1.98 -16.59
CA ASN A 45 -16.37 0.62 -16.76
C ASN A 45 -17.32 0.15 -15.65
N GLY A 46 -17.55 0.96 -14.60
CA GLY A 46 -18.46 0.63 -13.49
C GLY A 46 -17.99 -0.52 -12.58
N GLU A 47 -16.90 -1.21 -12.91
CA GLU A 47 -16.27 -2.20 -12.05
C GLU A 47 -15.40 -1.53 -10.97
N PRO A 48 -15.37 -2.08 -9.73
CA PRO A 48 -14.46 -1.62 -8.70
C PRO A 48 -13.02 -1.68 -9.22
N PRO A 49 -12.28 -0.57 -9.24
CA PRO A 49 -10.87 -0.60 -9.57
C PRO A 49 -10.09 -1.38 -8.52
N THR A 50 -8.98 -1.97 -8.96
CA THR A 50 -8.12 -2.76 -8.09
C THR A 50 -7.02 -1.90 -7.45
N MET A 51 -6.94 -1.93 -6.13
CA MET A 51 -5.90 -1.30 -5.32
C MET A 51 -4.80 -2.31 -4.98
N PHE A 52 -3.55 -1.88 -5.09
CA PHE A 52 -2.40 -2.68 -4.65
C PHE A 52 -2.04 -2.33 -3.21
N ILE A 53 -1.81 -3.35 -2.38
CA ILE A 53 -1.34 -3.18 -1.01
C ILE A 53 -0.06 -3.95 -0.74
N CYS A 54 0.80 -3.38 0.09
CA CYS A 54 1.95 -4.08 0.65
C CYS A 54 2.17 -3.70 2.11
N GLY A 55 2.70 -4.64 2.90
CA GLY A 55 2.95 -4.49 4.32
C GLY A 55 3.58 -5.74 4.92
N SER A 56 4.31 -5.57 6.02
CA SER A 56 5.05 -6.63 6.72
C SER A 56 4.13 -7.58 7.50
N ASP A 57 3.03 -7.07 8.04
CA ASP A 57 2.09 -7.83 8.87
C ASP A 57 0.84 -8.23 8.07
N LEU A 58 0.48 -9.52 8.13
CA LEU A 58 -0.67 -10.05 7.42
C LEU A 58 -2.00 -9.58 8.01
N GLU A 59 -2.07 -9.41 9.33
CA GLU A 59 -3.29 -8.99 10.01
C GLU A 59 -3.61 -7.53 9.70
N SER A 60 -2.62 -6.63 9.76
CA SER A 60 -2.81 -5.24 9.37
C SER A 60 -3.24 -5.07 7.92
N LYS A 61 -2.67 -5.87 7.00
CA LYS A 61 -3.13 -5.86 5.61
C LYS A 61 -4.60 -6.23 5.50
N LYS A 62 -5.06 -7.27 6.20
CA LYS A 62 -6.48 -7.63 6.24
C LYS A 62 -7.34 -6.51 6.81
N ILE A 63 -6.91 -5.89 7.90
CA ILE A 63 -7.65 -4.77 8.51
C ILE A 63 -7.81 -3.61 7.50
N VAL A 64 -6.76 -3.24 6.76
CA VAL A 64 -6.86 -2.21 5.71
C VAL A 64 -7.81 -2.64 4.60
N THR A 65 -7.67 -3.87 4.11
CA THR A 65 -8.53 -4.41 3.05
C THR A 65 -10.00 -4.36 3.46
N ASP A 66 -10.34 -4.89 4.63
CA ASP A 66 -11.74 -5.08 5.03
C ASP A 66 -12.37 -3.77 5.54
N ASN A 67 -11.62 -2.95 6.28
CA ASN A 67 -12.17 -1.76 6.93
C ASN A 67 -12.01 -0.47 6.15
N VAL A 68 -11.08 -0.41 5.20
CA VAL A 68 -10.81 0.79 4.41
C VAL A 68 -11.15 0.53 2.95
N LEU A 69 -10.42 -0.38 2.29
CA LEU A 69 -10.52 -0.56 0.84
C LEU A 69 -11.89 -1.11 0.40
N GLY A 70 -12.37 -2.17 1.03
CA GLY A 70 -13.68 -2.75 0.74
C GLY A 70 -14.81 -1.75 1.00
N LYS A 71 -14.74 -0.96 2.07
CA LYS A 71 -15.74 0.09 2.36
C LYS A 71 -15.68 1.24 1.37
N PHE A 72 -14.50 1.57 0.87
CA PHE A 72 -14.29 2.64 -0.11
C PHE A 72 -14.56 2.18 -1.55
N GLY A 73 -14.95 0.93 -1.76
CA GLY A 73 -15.33 0.41 -3.09
C GLY A 73 -14.14 -0.04 -3.94
N TRP A 74 -13.05 -0.46 -3.32
CA TRP A 74 -11.88 -0.99 -4.02
C TRP A 74 -11.83 -2.51 -3.95
N GLU A 75 -11.51 -3.14 -5.07
CA GLU A 75 -10.96 -4.49 -5.05
C GLU A 75 -9.50 -4.42 -4.58
N THR A 76 -8.97 -5.45 -3.93
CA THR A 76 -7.61 -5.41 -3.37
C THR A 76 -6.74 -6.56 -3.86
N ILE A 77 -5.54 -6.24 -4.33
CA ILE A 77 -4.48 -7.21 -4.60
C ILE A 77 -3.32 -6.98 -3.63
N ASP A 78 -3.02 -8.01 -2.84
CA ASP A 78 -1.82 -8.08 -2.03
C ASP A 78 -0.65 -8.53 -2.92
N ILE A 79 0.25 -7.60 -3.19
CA ILE A 79 1.44 -7.81 -4.02
C ILE A 79 2.61 -8.39 -3.22
N GLY A 80 2.37 -8.79 -1.97
CA GLY A 80 3.35 -9.38 -1.08
C GLY A 80 4.04 -8.35 -0.18
N GLY A 81 4.83 -8.85 0.78
CA GLY A 81 5.45 -7.96 1.77
C GLY A 81 6.24 -8.62 2.89
N GLY A 82 6.89 -9.77 2.64
CA GLY A 82 7.84 -10.34 3.62
C GLY A 82 9.13 -9.51 3.82
N GLY A 83 9.23 -8.29 3.27
CA GLY A 83 10.38 -7.42 3.47
C GLY A 83 10.29 -6.08 2.75
N VAL A 84 11.09 -5.14 3.27
CA VAL A 84 11.53 -3.82 2.75
C VAL A 84 11.37 -3.58 1.24
N THR A 85 11.60 -4.57 0.37
CA THR A 85 11.59 -4.41 -1.09
C THR A 85 10.23 -4.04 -1.71
N ALA A 86 9.11 -4.48 -1.14
CA ALA A 86 7.77 -4.22 -1.74
C ALA A 86 7.40 -2.72 -1.70
N PHE A 87 7.81 -2.01 -0.65
CA PHE A 87 7.60 -0.56 -0.54
C PHE A 87 8.32 0.23 -1.64
N ARG A 88 9.39 -0.31 -2.22
CA ARG A 88 10.21 0.35 -3.25
C ARG A 88 9.59 0.33 -4.64
N ALA A 89 8.65 -0.58 -4.88
CA ALA A 89 7.90 -0.65 -6.14
C ALA A 89 6.86 0.48 -6.26
N PHE A 90 6.49 1.09 -5.13
CA PHE A 90 5.47 2.13 -5.05
C PHE A 90 6.13 3.43 -4.55
N GLY A 91 6.61 4.25 -5.47
CA GLY A 91 7.09 5.59 -5.17
C GLY A 91 5.95 6.52 -4.74
N VAL A 92 6.19 7.28 -3.66
CA VAL A 92 5.49 8.48 -3.14
C VAL A 92 3.96 8.44 -2.87
N PHE A 93 3.65 8.69 -1.57
CA PHE A 93 2.42 9.17 -0.92
C PHE A 93 1.22 8.23 -0.62
N VAL A 94 0.66 8.50 0.58
CA VAL A 94 -0.42 7.87 1.36
C VAL A 94 -0.07 6.53 2.00
N ASP A 95 0.61 6.59 3.15
CA ASP A 95 0.82 5.43 4.01
C ASP A 95 -0.24 5.44 5.12
N TYR A 96 -1.04 4.37 5.24
CA TYR A 96 -1.96 4.21 6.36
C TYR A 96 -1.21 3.48 7.49
N ILE A 97 -0.99 4.20 8.59
CA ILE A 97 -0.40 3.62 9.81
C ILE A 97 -1.55 3.04 10.63
N LEU A 98 -1.56 1.71 10.77
CA LEU A 98 -2.36 1.05 11.79
C LEU A 98 -1.49 0.92 13.05
N PHE A 99 -2.02 1.45 14.16
CA PHE A 99 -1.49 1.25 15.50
C PHE A 99 -1.88 -0.13 16.01
#